data_AF-A0A2G9RYX4-F1
#
_entry.id   AF-A0A2G9RYX4-F1
#
_cell.length_a   1.000
_cell.length_b   1.000
_cell.length_c   1.000
_cell.angle_alpha   90.00
_cell.angle_beta   90.00
_cell.angle_gamma   90.00
#
_symmetry.space_group_name_H-M   'P 1'
#
loop_
_entity.id
_entity.type
_entity.pdbx_description
1 polymer ?
#
loop_
_entity_poly.entity_id
_entity_poly.type
_entity_poly.pdbx_seq_one_letter_code
_entity_poly.pdbx_strand_id
1 'polypeptide(L)'
;MNEILDLRRQVLVGHLTHDRMNDVKRHITARLDWGNEQLGLDLVPRKEFAMVDPEEISVTELYRLMEHRHRKKDTPVPASSHHLFVQMKSLMCSNLGEELEVIFSLFDSKENRPIR
;
A
#
# COMPACT_ATOMS: atom_id res chain seq x y z
N MET A 1 10.76 -22.50 -1.37
CA MET A 1 11.87 -22.31 -2.34
C MET A 1 11.72 -23.23 -3.56
N ASN A 2 11.43 -24.52 -3.39
CA ASN A 2 11.25 -25.49 -4.50
C ASN A 2 10.21 -25.04 -5.55
N GLU A 3 9.10 -24.46 -5.11
CA GLU A 3 8.03 -24.00 -6.02
C GLU A 3 8.50 -22.99 -7.08
N ILE A 4 9.38 -22.03 -6.74
CA ILE A 4 9.91 -21.08 -7.74
C ILE A 4 10.77 -21.80 -8.77
N LEU A 5 11.53 -22.83 -8.35
CA LEU A 5 12.35 -23.64 -9.26
C LEU A 5 11.48 -24.51 -10.17
N ASP A 6 10.37 -25.05 -9.67
CA ASP A 6 9.38 -25.78 -10.46
C ASP A 6 8.72 -24.89 -11.52
N LEU A 7 8.27 -23.71 -11.11
CA LEU A 7 7.65 -22.73 -12.02
C LEU A 7 8.66 -22.27 -13.10
N ARG A 8 9.92 -22.04 -12.72
CA ARG A 8 11.00 -21.73 -13.67
C ARG A 8 11.18 -22.85 -14.69
N ARG A 9 11.17 -24.12 -14.26
CA ARG A 9 11.23 -25.27 -15.17
C ARG A 9 10.07 -25.26 -16.15
N GLN A 10 8.84 -25.00 -15.69
CA GLN A 10 7.66 -24.93 -16.57
C GLN A 10 7.81 -23.87 -17.66
N VAL A 11 8.32 -22.68 -17.31
CA VAL A 11 8.57 -21.60 -18.28
C VAL A 11 9.64 -22.00 -19.30
N LEU A 12 10.75 -22.62 -18.86
CA LEU A 12 11.86 -23.01 -19.73
C LEU A 12 11.51 -24.16 -20.69
N VAL A 13 10.60 -25.05 -20.29
CA VAL A 13 10.19 -26.20 -21.10
C VAL A 13 9.31 -25.77 -22.29
N GLY A 14 8.62 -24.64 -22.22
CA GLY A 14 8.00 -23.99 -23.39
C GLY A 14 6.76 -24.67 -23.98
N HIS A 15 6.19 -25.69 -23.33
CA HIS A 15 4.97 -26.39 -23.80
C HIS A 15 3.65 -25.74 -23.33
N LEU A 16 3.69 -24.51 -22.82
CA LEU A 16 2.51 -23.81 -22.32
C LEU A 16 1.90 -22.93 -23.42
N THR A 17 0.57 -22.85 -23.44
CA THR A 17 -0.12 -21.82 -24.23
C THR A 17 0.26 -20.42 -23.71
N HIS A 18 0.07 -19.40 -24.54
CA HIS A 18 0.42 -18.02 -24.18
C HIS A 18 -0.25 -17.56 -22.88
N ASP A 19 -1.54 -17.85 -22.71
CA ASP A 19 -2.28 -17.48 -21.50
C ASP A 19 -1.74 -18.20 -20.26
N ARG A 20 -1.42 -19.49 -20.39
CA ARG A 20 -0.82 -20.27 -19.30
C ARG A 20 0.59 -19.80 -18.96
N MET A 21 1.37 -19.43 -19.97
CA MET A 21 2.69 -18.83 -19.77
C MET A 21 2.57 -17.51 -18.99
N ASN A 22 1.59 -16.67 -19.32
CA ASN A 22 1.36 -15.40 -18.62
C ASN A 22 0.91 -15.60 -17.17
N ASP A 23 0.04 -16.57 -16.90
CA ASP A 23 -0.36 -16.92 -15.53
C ASP A 23 0.84 -17.38 -14.69
N VAL A 24 1.70 -18.23 -15.25
CA VAL A 24 2.91 -18.72 -14.57
C VAL A 24 3.89 -17.57 -14.33
N LYS A 25 4.16 -16.73 -15.34
CA LYS A 25 5.03 -15.55 -15.20
C LYS A 25 4.50 -14.58 -14.14
N ARG A 26 3.18 -14.33 -14.13
CA ARG A 26 2.54 -13.50 -13.09
C ARG A 26 2.77 -14.07 -11.70
N HIS A 27 2.55 -15.37 -11.51
CA HIS A 27 2.76 -16.03 -10.22
C HIS A 27 4.23 -15.98 -9.77
N ILE A 28 5.18 -16.23 -10.69
CA ILE A 28 6.62 -16.10 -10.42
C ILE A 28 6.95 -14.68 -9.97
N THR A 29 6.53 -13.65 -10.73
CA THR A 29 6.85 -12.26 -10.39
C THR A 29 6.27 -11.83 -9.04
N ALA A 30 5.04 -12.23 -8.71
CA ALA A 30 4.44 -11.95 -7.41
C ALA A 30 5.22 -12.61 -6.26
N ARG A 31 5.65 -13.87 -6.44
CA ARG A 31 6.47 -14.58 -5.44
C ARG A 31 7.85 -13.97 -5.25
N LEU A 32 8.48 -13.52 -6.34
CA LEU A 32 9.78 -12.85 -6.28
C LEU A 32 9.68 -11.49 -5.58
N ASP A 33 8.69 -10.68 -5.94
CA ASP A 33 8.50 -9.37 -5.33
C ASP A 33 8.19 -9.50 -3.82
N TRP A 34 7.31 -10.44 -3.45
CA TRP A 34 7.06 -10.75 -2.03
C TRP A 34 8.32 -11.20 -1.30
N GLY A 35 9.12 -12.08 -1.91
CA GLY A 35 10.38 -12.55 -1.33
C GLY A 35 11.39 -11.43 -1.12
N ASN A 36 11.53 -10.53 -2.11
CA ASN A 36 12.39 -9.36 -2.02
C ASN A 36 11.94 -8.44 -0.87
N GLU A 37 10.64 -8.17 -0.75
CA GLU A 37 10.10 -7.37 0.35
C GLU A 37 10.40 -7.97 1.72
N GLN A 38 10.18 -9.28 1.90
CA GLN A 38 10.44 -9.94 3.18
C GLN A 38 11.93 -9.96 3.55
N LEU A 39 12.81 -9.96 2.55
CA LEU A 39 14.26 -9.94 2.73
C LEU A 39 14.85 -8.53 2.79
N GLY A 40 14.02 -7.48 2.64
CA GLY A 40 14.49 -6.10 2.58
C GLY A 40 15.32 -5.76 1.34
N LEU A 41 15.10 -6.48 0.24
CA LEU A 41 15.77 -6.26 -1.04
C LEU A 41 14.96 -5.32 -1.93
N ASP A 42 15.64 -4.66 -2.86
CA ASP A 42 14.99 -3.81 -3.85
C ASP A 42 14.09 -4.62 -4.79
N LEU A 43 12.96 -4.03 -5.15
CA LEU A 43 12.07 -4.58 -6.16
C LEU A 43 12.63 -4.34 -7.55
N VAL A 44 12.47 -5.33 -8.43
CA VAL A 44 12.89 -5.22 -9.82
C VAL A 44 11.74 -4.61 -10.65
N PRO A 45 11.97 -3.50 -11.37
CA PRO A 45 10.98 -2.92 -12.28
C PRO A 45 10.76 -3.85 -13.47
N ARG A 46 9.48 -4.13 -13.79
CA ARG A 46 9.11 -5.06 -14.84
C ARG A 46 7.96 -4.54 -15.70
N LYS A 47 8.04 -4.82 -17.00
CA LYS A 47 6.95 -4.63 -17.97
C LYS A 47 6.69 -5.99 -18.63
N GLU A 48 5.43 -6.40 -18.71
CA GLU A 48 5.04 -7.71 -19.26
C GLU A 48 5.85 -8.88 -18.66
N PHE A 49 6.07 -8.82 -17.34
CA PHE A 49 6.84 -9.79 -16.55
C PHE A 49 8.35 -9.87 -16.83
N ALA A 50 8.87 -9.11 -17.80
CA ALA A 50 10.30 -8.99 -18.08
C ALA A 50 10.91 -7.78 -17.35
N MET A 51 12.20 -7.86 -17.01
CA MET A 51 12.94 -6.71 -16.49
C MET A 51 12.96 -5.60 -17.56
N VAL A 52 12.73 -4.36 -17.14
CA VAL A 52 12.84 -3.22 -18.06
C VAL A 52 14.30 -2.96 -18.39
N ASP A 53 14.57 -2.58 -19.64
CA ASP A 53 15.90 -2.17 -20.07
C ASP A 53 16.16 -0.71 -19.64
N PRO A 54 17.23 -0.42 -18.88
CA PRO A 54 17.60 0.94 -18.49
C PRO A 54 17.84 1.89 -19.67
N GLU A 55 18.22 1.38 -20.85
CA GLU A 55 18.48 2.21 -22.03
C GLU A 55 17.18 2.59 -22.77
N GLU A 56 16.11 1.80 -22.58
CA GLU A 56 14.83 1.97 -23.28
C GLU A 56 13.75 2.65 -22.43
N ILE A 57 13.92 2.74 -21.10
CA ILE A 57 12.94 3.35 -20.19
C ILE A 57 13.35 4.75 -19.74
N SER A 58 12.44 5.72 -19.86
CA SER A 58 12.70 7.05 -19.32
C SER A 58 12.61 7.07 -17.78
N VAL A 59 13.33 7.99 -17.15
CA VAL A 59 13.33 8.16 -15.67
C VAL A 59 11.91 8.40 -15.13
N THR A 60 11.09 9.16 -15.86
CA THR A 60 9.71 9.47 -15.46
C THR A 60 8.79 8.25 -15.56
N GLU A 61 8.95 7.42 -16.60
CA GLU A 61 8.21 6.16 -16.74
C GLU A 61 8.63 5.15 -15.67
N LEU A 62 9.93 5.03 -15.40
CA LEU A 62 10.45 4.19 -14.32
C LEU A 62 9.87 4.61 -12.97
N TYR A 63 9.85 5.92 -12.68
CA TYR A 63 9.24 6.44 -11.46
C TYR A 63 7.76 6.04 -11.34
N ARG A 64 6.95 6.29 -12.37
CA ARG A 64 5.53 5.94 -12.37
C ARG A 64 5.30 4.43 -12.20
N LEU A 65 6.15 3.61 -12.85
CA LEU A 65 6.10 2.16 -12.74
C LEU A 65 6.34 1.69 -11.30
N MET A 66 7.32 2.29 -10.62
CA MET A 66 7.71 1.93 -9.26
C MET A 66 6.82 2.55 -8.19
N GLU A 67 6.26 3.74 -8.43
CA GLU A 67 5.34 4.42 -7.50
C GLU A 67 4.16 3.51 -7.11
N HIS A 68 3.50 2.90 -8.09
CA HIS A 68 2.37 1.99 -7.85
C HIS A 68 2.76 0.72 -7.07
N ARG A 69 4.03 0.32 -7.15
CA ARG A 69 4.56 -0.89 -6.51
C ARG A 69 4.94 -0.60 -5.06
N HIS A 70 5.54 0.56 -4.80
CA HIS A 70 5.85 1.04 -3.45
C HIS A 70 4.60 1.50 -2.69
N ARG A 71 3.57 2.01 -3.37
CA ARG A 71 2.33 2.48 -2.74
C ARG A 71 1.46 1.34 -2.17
N LYS A 72 1.72 0.09 -2.55
CA LYS A 72 1.15 -1.10 -1.88
C LYS A 72 1.66 -1.29 -0.43
N LYS A 73 2.65 -0.52 0.03
CA LYS A 73 3.09 -0.49 1.44
C LYS A 73 2.07 0.11 2.41
N ASP A 74 1.04 0.79 1.93
CA ASP A 74 -0.13 1.09 2.75
C ASP A 74 -0.97 -0.19 2.87
N THR A 75 -0.42 -1.16 3.59
CA THR A 75 -1.24 -2.12 4.34
C THR A 75 -2.33 -1.28 4.99
N PRO A 76 -3.64 -1.55 4.80
CA PRO A 76 -4.64 -0.82 5.53
C PRO A 76 -4.26 -0.94 7.00
N VAL A 77 -3.87 0.20 7.60
CA VAL A 77 -3.55 0.27 9.01
C VAL A 77 -4.72 -0.43 9.69
N PRO A 78 -4.51 -1.53 10.43
CA PRO A 78 -5.62 -2.21 11.09
C PRO A 78 -6.37 -1.12 11.83
N ALA A 79 -7.65 -0.96 11.52
CA ALA A 79 -8.47 0.10 12.09
C ALA A 79 -8.41 -0.08 13.60
N SER A 80 -7.50 0.64 14.25
CA SER A 80 -7.32 0.57 15.67
C SER A 80 -8.52 1.30 16.23
N SER A 81 -9.46 0.52 16.77
CA SER A 81 -10.60 1.07 17.49
C SER A 81 -10.06 1.80 18.71
N HIS A 82 -9.81 3.09 18.56
CA HIS A 82 -9.41 3.96 19.65
C HIS A 82 -10.67 4.40 20.38
N HIS A 83 -10.82 3.95 21.63
CA HIS A 83 -11.89 4.43 22.49
C HIS A 83 -11.48 5.79 23.07
N LEU A 84 -12.23 6.84 22.75
CA LEU A 84 -12.09 8.15 23.36
C LEU A 84 -13.17 8.33 24.41
N PHE A 85 -12.78 8.63 25.65
CA PHE A 85 -13.70 8.99 26.72
C PHE A 85 -13.50 10.46 27.09
N VAL A 86 -14.55 11.26 26.93
CA VAL A 86 -14.56 12.68 27.29
C VAL A 86 -15.59 12.89 28.39
N GLN A 87 -15.17 13.49 29.50
CA GLN A 87 -16.06 13.82 30.61
C GLN A 87 -15.80 15.26 31.08
N MET A 88 -16.83 16.10 31.01
CA MET A 88 -16.85 17.42 31.63
C MET A 88 -17.54 17.33 32.99
N LYS A 89 -16.82 17.63 34.07
CA LYS A 89 -17.34 17.47 35.44
C LYS A 89 -18.09 18.70 35.97
N SER A 90 -17.75 19.89 35.51
CA SER A 90 -18.42 21.13 35.90
C SER A 90 -18.22 22.18 34.82
N LEU A 91 -19.29 22.91 34.53
CA LEU A 91 -19.32 24.08 33.66
C LEU A 91 -20.14 25.14 34.39
N MET A 92 -19.52 26.28 34.70
CA MET A 92 -20.18 27.36 35.42
C MET A 92 -20.15 28.63 34.56
N CYS A 93 -21.33 29.20 34.30
CA CYS A 93 -21.49 30.51 33.70
C CYS A 93 -21.94 31.49 34.80
N SER A 94 -21.19 32.56 35.05
CA SER A 94 -21.50 33.55 36.08
C SER A 94 -22.49 34.62 35.62
N ASN A 95 -22.76 34.71 34.32
CA ASN A 95 -23.51 35.82 33.72
C ASN A 95 -24.95 35.37 33.40
N LEU A 96 -25.92 35.98 34.08
CA LEU A 96 -27.34 35.78 33.77
C LEU A 96 -27.68 36.40 32.41
N GLY A 97 -28.00 35.55 31.43
CA GLY A 97 -28.50 35.96 30.12
C GLY A 97 -27.57 35.65 28.95
N GLU A 98 -26.41 35.04 29.18
CA GLU A 98 -25.51 34.59 28.11
C GLU A 98 -25.76 33.12 27.76
N GLU A 99 -25.91 32.81 26.47
CA GLU A 99 -25.93 31.44 25.98
C GLU A 99 -24.51 30.86 26.03
N LEU A 100 -24.35 29.72 26.69
CA LEU A 100 -23.09 28.99 26.77
C LEU A 100 -23.20 27.67 26.03
N GLU A 101 -22.38 27.49 25.00
CA GLU A 101 -22.32 26.26 24.21
C GLU A 101 -20.91 25.64 24.32
N VAL A 102 -20.83 24.33 24.51
CA VAL A 102 -19.58 23.57 24.52
C VAL A 102 -19.65 22.50 23.44
N ILE A 103 -18.73 22.59 22.47
CA ILE A 103 -18.66 21.69 21.34
C ILE A 103 -17.34 20.94 21.39
N PHE A 104 -17.39 19.61 21.31
CA PHE A 104 -16.21 18.77 21.13
C PHE A 104 -16.11 18.34 19.67
N SER A 105 -14.92 18.42 19.09
CA SER A 105 -14.65 17.94 17.74
C SER A 105 -13.28 17.30 17.68
N LEU A 106 -13.18 16.18 16.97
CA LEU A 106 -11.90 15.57 16.65
C LEU A 106 -11.27 16.35 15.50
N PHE A 107 -10.00 16.72 15.62
CA PHE A 107 -9.28 17.47 14.59
C PHE A 107 -8.27 16.58 13.87
N ASP A 108 -8.33 16.58 12.54
CA ASP A 108 -7.32 15.93 11.71
C ASP A 108 -6.21 16.93 11.37
N SER A 109 -5.01 16.72 11.90
CA SER A 109 -3.85 17.57 11.65
C SER A 109 -3.28 17.43 10.23
N LYS A 110 -3.55 16.31 9.53
CA LYS A 110 -3.09 16.11 8.15
C LYS A 110 -3.96 16.89 7.18
N GLU A 111 -5.26 16.80 7.35
CA GLU A 111 -6.27 17.48 6.50
C GLU A 111 -6.59 18.89 7.00
N ASN A 112 -6.02 19.29 8.15
CA ASN A 112 -6.21 20.58 8.81
C ASN A 112 -7.70 20.97 8.96
N ARG A 113 -8.55 19.99 9.34
CA ARG A 113 -10.00 20.16 9.46
C ARG A 113 -10.60 19.26 10.54
N PRO A 114 -11.80 19.58 11.07
CA PRO A 114 -12.54 18.67 11.93
C PRO A 114 -12.94 17.38 11.19
N ILE A 115 -12.83 16.24 11.89
CA ILE A 115 -13.34 14.95 11.45
C ILE A 115 -14.87 14.98 11.58
N ARG A 116 -15.58 14.63 10.50
CA ARG A 116 -17.05 14.51 10.47
C ARG A 116 -17.51 13.12 10.87
#